data_AF-A0A174MA24-F1
#
_entry.id   AF-A0A174MA24-F1
#
_cell.length_a   1.000
_cell.length_b   1.000
_cell.length_c   1.000
_cell.angle_alpha   90.00
_cell.angle_beta   90.00
_cell.angle_gamma   90.00
#
_symmetry.space_group_name_H-M   'P 1'
#
loop_
_entity.id
_entity.type
_entity.pdbx_description
1 polymer ?
#
loop_
_entity_poly.entity_id
_entity_poly.type
_entity_poly.pdbx_seq_one_letter_code
_entity_poly.pdbx_strand_id
1 'polypeptide(L)'
;METAKAVRIGRALAEADLVIIGASNGLDMAEGLNLFCADAHFQEAYGDLAQADGIGCILQGLASPDASVRRRWAERFHQKEYLEYEPGSLMNGLRRLTEHADTFVVTCNIDGHFARAGFDENRVLETEGGIRTSIDERRLAHPDALATAQLEELERLVQAHRNGRVAILELGVGLRNGIIKHMLAQIANVCEHATYIVFNYSQAMAPDASCETILVDGDMAPAFEEIAQCRL
;
A
#
# COMPACT_ATOMS: atom_id res chain seq x y z
N MET A 1 12.90 8.22 -13.96
CA MET A 1 11.80 7.97 -14.93
C MET A 1 11.96 8.98 -16.08
N GLU A 2 11.18 8.92 -17.17
CA GLU A 2 11.20 10.01 -18.16
C GLU A 2 10.47 11.23 -17.57
N THR A 3 11.09 12.42 -17.59
CA THR A 3 10.54 13.65 -16.98
C THR A 3 9.12 13.98 -17.44
N ALA A 4 8.77 13.66 -18.69
CA ALA A 4 7.41 13.83 -19.21
C ALA A 4 6.37 12.96 -18.48
N LYS A 5 6.73 11.75 -18.04
CA LYS A 5 5.87 10.88 -17.23
C LYS A 5 5.70 11.45 -15.82
N ALA A 6 6.78 11.95 -15.21
CA ALA A 6 6.74 12.58 -13.88
C ALA A 6 5.76 13.75 -13.84
N VAL A 7 5.81 14.64 -14.85
CA VAL A 7 4.91 15.79 -14.99
C VAL A 7 3.45 15.34 -15.17
N ARG A 8 3.20 14.31 -15.99
CA ARG A 8 1.84 13.76 -16.19
C ARG A 8 1.27 13.18 -14.91
N ILE A 9 2.05 12.40 -14.16
CA ILE A 9 1.63 11.83 -12.86
C ILE A 9 1.38 12.96 -11.86
N GLY A 10 2.30 13.93 -11.78
CA GLY A 10 2.18 15.09 -10.91
C GLY A 10 0.90 15.87 -11.16
N ARG A 11 0.53 16.07 -12.44
CA ARG A 11 -0.72 16.72 -12.84
C ARG A 11 -1.95 15.88 -12.50
N ALA A 12 -1.96 14.61 -12.86
CA ALA A 12 -3.09 13.71 -12.56
C ALA A 12 -3.40 13.69 -11.06
N LEU A 13 -2.36 13.63 -10.22
CA LEU A 13 -2.51 13.68 -8.78
C LEU A 13 -2.90 15.07 -8.25
N ALA A 14 -2.56 16.17 -8.93
CA ALA A 14 -2.81 17.53 -8.42
C ALA A 14 -4.23 18.01 -8.75
N GLU A 15 -4.78 17.47 -9.84
CA GLU A 15 -6.11 17.80 -10.33
C GLU A 15 -7.17 16.83 -9.79
N ALA A 16 -6.78 15.72 -9.14
CA ALA A 16 -7.70 14.68 -8.69
C ALA A 16 -8.68 15.20 -7.62
N ASP A 17 -9.95 14.82 -7.77
CA ASP A 17 -10.98 15.02 -6.75
C ASP A 17 -11.01 13.81 -5.77
N LEU A 18 -10.62 12.62 -6.25
CA LEU A 18 -10.47 11.37 -5.50
C LEU A 18 -9.15 10.68 -5.86
N VAL A 19 -8.43 10.20 -4.85
CA VAL A 19 -7.25 9.34 -5.00
C VAL A 19 -7.49 7.98 -4.35
N ILE A 20 -7.35 6.91 -5.13
CA ILE A 20 -7.37 5.53 -4.62
C ILE A 20 -5.96 4.98 -4.64
N ILE A 21 -5.48 4.47 -3.51
CA ILE A 21 -4.15 3.90 -3.36
C ILE A 21 -4.30 2.40 -3.10
N GLY A 22 -3.87 1.57 -4.05
CA GLY A 22 -3.66 0.15 -3.80
C GLY A 22 -2.20 -0.14 -3.51
N ALA A 23 -1.88 -0.72 -2.36
CA ALA A 23 -0.49 -0.98 -1.97
C ALA A 23 -0.28 -2.41 -1.50
N SER A 24 0.89 -2.97 -1.82
CA SER A 24 1.32 -4.28 -1.33
C SER A 24 2.79 -4.22 -0.88
N ASN A 25 3.41 -5.38 -0.62
CA ASN A 25 4.76 -5.47 -0.07
C ASN A 25 5.84 -4.71 -0.86
N GLY A 26 5.63 -4.43 -2.16
CA GLY A 26 6.58 -3.61 -2.90
C GLY A 26 6.69 -2.18 -2.36
N LEU A 27 5.62 -1.63 -1.77
CA LEU A 27 5.66 -0.35 -1.05
C LEU A 27 6.48 -0.47 0.23
N ASP A 28 6.24 -1.50 1.04
CA ASP A 28 6.98 -1.72 2.29
C ASP A 28 8.48 -1.88 2.02
N MET A 29 8.84 -2.65 0.98
CA MET A 29 10.23 -2.82 0.57
C MET A 29 10.87 -1.49 0.17
N ALA A 30 10.12 -0.59 -0.50
CA ALA A 30 10.60 0.74 -0.85
C ALA A 30 10.69 1.69 0.37
N GLU A 31 9.91 1.41 1.43
CA GLU A 31 10.00 2.06 2.75
C GLU A 31 11.00 1.36 3.70
N GLY A 32 11.73 0.35 3.24
CA GLY A 32 12.78 -0.33 3.99
C GLY A 32 12.35 -1.56 4.79
N LEU A 33 11.10 -2.01 4.67
CA LEU A 33 10.58 -3.21 5.32
C LEU A 33 10.44 -4.36 4.31
N ASN A 34 11.30 -5.38 4.44
CA ASN A 34 11.19 -6.61 3.64
C ASN A 34 10.83 -7.82 4.50
N LEU A 35 9.62 -8.35 4.29
CA LEU A 35 9.14 -9.49 5.08
C LEU A 35 9.75 -10.84 4.66
N PHE A 36 10.42 -10.91 3.50
CA PHE A 36 10.79 -12.15 2.83
C PHE A 36 12.27 -12.50 2.91
N CYS A 37 13.13 -11.58 3.37
CA CYS A 37 14.57 -11.81 3.38
C CYS A 37 15.22 -11.36 4.70
N ALA A 38 16.45 -11.84 4.90
CA ALA A 38 17.28 -11.53 6.05
C ALA A 38 18.22 -10.34 5.75
N ASP A 39 17.65 -9.21 5.33
CA ASP A 39 18.42 -8.00 5.01
C ASP A 39 18.95 -7.27 6.26
N ALA A 40 19.55 -6.09 6.06
CA ALA A 40 20.13 -5.31 7.15
C ALA A 40 19.11 -4.97 8.25
N HIS A 41 17.88 -4.57 7.87
CA HIS A 41 16.80 -4.29 8.82
C HIS A 41 16.45 -5.54 9.61
N PHE A 42 16.28 -6.69 8.94
CA PHE A 42 16.01 -7.95 9.63
C PHE A 42 17.11 -8.31 10.63
N GLN A 43 18.39 -8.20 10.26
CA GLN A 43 19.49 -8.52 11.17
C GLN A 43 19.52 -7.58 12.38
N GLU A 44 19.25 -6.29 12.18
CA GLU A 44 19.23 -5.29 13.25
C GLU A 44 18.02 -5.47 14.18
N ALA A 45 16.82 -5.62 13.63
CA ALA A 45 15.57 -5.62 14.38
C ALA A 45 15.15 -6.99 14.91
N TYR A 46 15.58 -8.09 14.28
CA TYR A 46 15.14 -9.47 14.58
C TYR A 46 16.29 -10.47 14.76
N GLY A 47 17.56 -10.08 14.62
CA GLY A 47 18.69 -11.02 14.61
C GLY A 47 18.80 -11.92 15.84
N ASP A 48 18.42 -11.43 17.02
CA ASP A 48 18.36 -12.22 18.25
C ASP A 48 17.28 -13.31 18.20
N LEU A 49 16.08 -12.97 17.75
CA LEU A 49 14.97 -13.92 17.56
C LEU A 49 15.28 -14.90 16.43
N ALA A 50 15.86 -14.42 15.34
CA ALA A 50 16.28 -15.23 14.20
C ALA A 50 17.26 -16.33 14.63
N GLN A 51 18.26 -15.98 15.45
CA GLN A 51 19.23 -16.93 15.99
C GLN A 51 18.58 -17.92 16.97
N ALA A 52 17.71 -17.45 17.86
CA ALA A 52 17.07 -18.29 18.87
C ALA A 52 16.07 -19.30 18.28
N ASP A 53 15.28 -18.86 17.29
CA ASP A 53 14.19 -19.66 16.72
C ASP A 53 14.56 -20.36 15.41
N GLY A 54 15.74 -20.07 14.84
CA GLY A 54 16.21 -20.65 13.57
C GLY A 54 15.39 -20.16 12.36
N ILE A 55 14.97 -18.90 12.38
CA ILE A 55 14.06 -18.30 11.39
C ILE A 55 14.82 -17.30 10.50
N GLY A 56 14.56 -17.36 9.19
CA GLY A 56 15.32 -16.61 8.18
C GLY A 56 14.63 -15.36 7.64
N CYS A 57 13.39 -15.07 8.02
CA CYS A 57 12.70 -13.83 7.63
C CYS A 57 11.50 -13.55 8.55
N ILE A 58 11.01 -12.30 8.52
CA ILE A 58 9.91 -11.83 9.36
C ILE A 58 8.64 -12.65 9.12
N LEU A 59 8.28 -12.88 7.85
CA LEU A 59 7.07 -13.61 7.50
C LEU A 59 7.06 -15.03 8.08
N GLN A 60 8.20 -15.73 8.04
CA GLN A 60 8.31 -17.07 8.62
C GLN A 60 8.09 -17.05 10.15
N GLY A 61 8.56 -16.00 10.83
CA GLY A 61 8.29 -15.77 12.25
C GLY A 61 6.81 -15.58 12.56
N LEU A 62 6.16 -14.67 11.82
CA LEU A 62 4.74 -14.37 11.96
C LEU A 62 3.82 -15.54 11.57
N ALA A 63 4.28 -16.41 10.67
CA ALA A 63 3.56 -17.59 10.23
C ALA A 63 4.01 -18.89 10.93
N SER A 64 4.89 -18.80 11.94
CA SER A 64 5.45 -19.98 12.62
C SER A 64 4.32 -20.87 13.17
N PRO A 65 4.36 -22.21 13.03
CA PRO A 65 3.34 -23.08 13.60
C PRO A 65 3.37 -23.10 15.14
N ASP A 66 4.55 -22.88 15.73
CA ASP A 66 4.72 -22.78 17.18
C ASP A 66 4.10 -21.47 17.69
N ALA A 67 3.07 -21.59 18.53
CA ALA A 67 2.33 -20.44 19.05
C ALA A 67 3.18 -19.51 19.93
N SER A 68 4.20 -20.04 20.60
CA SER A 68 5.09 -19.24 21.45
C SER A 68 6.07 -18.43 20.61
N VAL A 69 6.63 -19.03 19.55
CA VAL A 69 7.49 -18.35 18.57
C VAL A 69 6.66 -17.27 17.89
N ARG A 70 5.52 -17.65 17.30
CA ARG A 70 4.63 -16.74 16.59
C ARG A 70 4.24 -15.52 17.44
N ARG A 71 3.95 -15.71 18.73
CA ARG A 71 3.66 -14.62 19.66
C ARG A 71 4.84 -13.67 19.84
N ARG A 72 6.04 -14.18 20.13
CA ARG A 72 7.24 -13.33 20.32
C ARG A 72 7.58 -12.53 19.07
N TRP A 73 7.42 -13.15 17.90
CA TRP A 73 7.64 -12.47 16.61
C TRP A 73 6.58 -11.41 16.35
N ALA A 74 5.30 -11.66 16.64
CA ALA A 74 4.24 -10.67 16.53
C ALA A 74 4.44 -9.49 17.49
N GLU A 75 4.88 -9.76 18.73
CA GLU A 75 5.23 -8.71 19.71
C GLU A 75 6.40 -7.85 19.21
N ARG A 76 7.45 -8.47 18.65
CA ARG A 76 8.57 -7.74 18.05
C ARG A 76 8.13 -6.91 16.85
N PHE A 77 7.31 -7.48 15.97
CA PHE A 77 6.77 -6.79 14.80
C PHE A 77 5.93 -5.58 15.20
N HIS A 78 5.05 -5.71 16.19
CA HIS A 78 4.29 -4.57 16.72
C HIS A 78 5.17 -3.49 17.33
N GLN A 79 6.21 -3.86 18.06
CA GLN A 79 7.15 -2.89 18.60
C GLN A 79 7.91 -2.15 17.48
N LYS A 80 8.48 -2.89 16.52
CA LYS A 80 9.40 -2.33 15.51
C LYS A 80 8.70 -1.65 14.34
N GLU A 81 7.72 -2.31 13.74
CA GLU A 81 7.11 -1.86 12.49
C GLU A 81 5.86 -0.98 12.72
N TYR A 82 5.40 -0.80 13.95
CA TYR A 82 4.24 0.07 14.23
C TYR A 82 4.51 1.12 15.28
N LEU A 83 4.94 0.72 16.49
CA LEU A 83 5.18 1.69 17.58
C LEU A 83 6.40 2.57 17.31
N GLU A 84 7.48 1.98 16.80
CA GLU A 84 8.72 2.69 16.45
C GLU A 84 8.74 3.21 15.00
N TYR A 85 7.74 2.86 14.18
CA TYR A 85 7.69 3.32 12.79
C TYR A 85 7.47 4.84 12.71
N GLU A 86 8.36 5.46 11.94
CA GLU A 86 8.31 6.86 11.53
C GLU A 86 8.22 6.89 9.99
N PRO A 87 7.24 7.59 9.40
CA PRO A 87 7.05 7.61 7.96
C PRO A 87 8.29 8.10 7.20
N GLY A 88 8.69 7.34 6.17
CA GLY A 88 9.82 7.67 5.32
C GLY A 88 9.55 8.83 4.35
N SER A 89 10.55 9.15 3.52
CA SER A 89 10.46 10.18 2.48
C SER A 89 9.36 9.87 1.46
N LEU A 90 9.24 8.59 1.09
CA LEU A 90 8.29 8.11 0.10
C LEU A 90 6.86 8.16 0.67
N MET A 91 6.61 7.60 1.87
CA MET A 91 5.29 7.68 2.52
C MET A 91 4.86 9.13 2.81
N ASN A 92 5.77 9.98 3.32
CA ASN A 92 5.46 11.40 3.51
C ASN A 92 5.22 12.13 2.18
N GLY A 93 5.94 11.76 1.11
CA GLY A 93 5.72 12.27 -0.24
C GLY A 93 4.33 11.88 -0.76
N LEU A 94 3.96 10.60 -0.63
CA LEU A 94 2.65 10.09 -0.98
C LEU A 94 1.55 10.89 -0.27
N ARG A 95 1.63 11.04 1.05
CA ARG A 95 0.63 11.83 1.80
C ARG A 95 0.51 13.27 1.28
N ARG A 96 1.62 13.99 1.14
CA ARG A 96 1.60 15.38 0.63
C ARG A 96 0.99 15.49 -0.77
N LEU A 97 1.25 14.50 -1.62
CA LEU A 97 0.73 14.50 -2.99
C LEU A 97 -0.78 14.26 -3.05
N THR A 98 -1.38 13.64 -2.02
CA THR A 98 -2.79 13.21 -2.03
C THR A 98 -3.67 13.91 -1.00
N GLU A 99 -3.13 14.56 0.03
CA GLU A 99 -3.90 15.11 1.19
C GLU A 99 -4.92 16.20 0.85
N HIS A 100 -4.84 16.80 -0.34
CA HIS A 100 -5.80 17.81 -0.81
C HIS A 100 -7.10 17.21 -1.37
N ALA A 101 -7.12 15.92 -1.68
CA ALA A 101 -8.23 15.20 -2.28
C ALA A 101 -8.83 14.19 -1.30
N ASP A 102 -10.06 13.74 -1.55
CA ASP A 102 -10.56 12.54 -0.87
C ASP A 102 -9.60 11.39 -1.20
N THR A 103 -9.10 10.69 -0.18
CA THR A 103 -8.11 9.62 -0.35
C THR A 103 -8.58 8.35 0.35
N PHE A 104 -8.46 7.22 -0.34
CA PHE A 104 -8.76 5.89 0.21
C PHE A 104 -7.65 4.90 -0.12
N VAL A 105 -7.25 4.09 0.86
CA VAL A 105 -6.20 3.07 0.74
C VAL A 105 -6.81 1.67 0.79
N VAL A 106 -6.41 0.80 -0.13
CA VAL A 106 -6.65 -0.64 -0.12
C VAL A 106 -5.30 -1.33 -0.07
N THR A 107 -5.01 -2.10 0.97
CA THR A 107 -3.70 -2.73 1.13
C THR A 107 -3.82 -4.13 1.72
N CYS A 108 -2.91 -5.03 1.36
CA CYS A 108 -2.75 -6.32 2.04
C CYS A 108 -1.60 -6.28 3.06
N ASN A 109 -0.97 -5.12 3.23
CA ASN A 109 0.08 -4.94 4.23
C ASN A 109 -0.56 -4.90 5.62
N ILE A 110 0.20 -5.37 6.61
CA ILE A 110 -0.32 -5.63 7.97
C ILE A 110 0.35 -4.75 9.03
N ASP A 111 1.33 -3.93 8.65
CA ASP A 111 2.16 -3.10 9.54
C ASP A 111 1.45 -1.87 10.10
N GLY A 112 0.40 -1.38 9.44
CA GLY A 112 -0.31 -0.17 9.84
C GLY A 112 0.40 1.14 9.51
N HIS A 113 1.40 1.14 8.62
CA HIS A 113 2.20 2.31 8.24
C HIS A 113 1.36 3.47 7.71
N PHE A 114 0.28 3.20 6.95
CA PHE A 114 -0.63 4.26 6.48
C PHE A 114 -1.29 5.03 7.63
N ALA A 115 -1.82 4.32 8.63
CA ALA A 115 -2.41 4.96 9.81
C ALA A 115 -1.35 5.77 10.58
N ARG A 116 -0.15 5.20 10.76
CA ARG A 116 1.00 5.88 11.39
C ARG A 116 1.45 7.12 10.60
N ALA A 117 1.29 7.11 9.29
CA ALA A 117 1.61 8.24 8.42
C ALA A 117 0.52 9.34 8.40
N GLY A 118 -0.61 9.12 9.07
CA GLY A 118 -1.70 10.08 9.19
C GLY A 118 -2.81 9.94 8.16
N PHE A 119 -2.89 8.81 7.44
CA PHE A 119 -4.07 8.49 6.64
C PHE A 119 -5.25 8.17 7.58
N ASP A 120 -6.46 8.56 7.17
CA ASP A 120 -7.68 8.29 7.95
C ASP A 120 -7.91 6.78 8.05
N GLU A 121 -7.88 6.25 9.27
CA GLU A 121 -8.04 4.82 9.56
C GLU A 121 -9.39 4.27 9.03
N ASN A 122 -10.42 5.11 8.94
CA ASN A 122 -11.72 4.71 8.37
C ASN A 122 -11.68 4.59 6.84
N ARG A 123 -10.59 5.04 6.21
CA ARG A 123 -10.33 5.01 4.77
C ARG A 123 -9.07 4.20 4.42
N VAL A 124 -8.63 3.33 5.33
CA VAL A 124 -7.52 2.38 5.11
C VAL A 124 -8.05 0.96 5.28
N LEU A 125 -8.41 0.31 4.17
CA LEU A 125 -8.85 -1.07 4.14
C LEU A 125 -7.65 -2.02 4.05
N GLU A 126 -7.30 -2.64 5.17
CA GLU A 126 -6.34 -3.75 5.23
C GLU A 126 -7.06 -5.06 4.85
N THR A 127 -6.90 -5.56 3.63
CA THR A 127 -7.70 -6.65 3.05
C THR A 127 -7.59 -7.98 3.79
N GLU A 128 -6.51 -8.17 4.56
CA GLU A 128 -6.22 -9.40 5.31
C GLU A 128 -6.21 -9.14 6.83
N GLY A 129 -6.69 -7.97 7.26
CA GLY A 129 -6.47 -7.47 8.62
C GLY A 129 -5.05 -6.92 8.78
N GLY A 130 -4.65 -6.65 10.01
CA GLY A 130 -3.37 -5.99 10.26
C GLY A 130 -3.07 -5.90 11.74
N ILE A 131 -2.11 -5.08 12.11
CA ILE A 131 -1.54 -5.06 13.46
C ILE A 131 -2.52 -4.65 14.57
N ARG A 132 -3.64 -4.02 14.18
CA ARG A 132 -4.71 -3.56 15.07
C ARG A 132 -5.95 -4.45 15.04
N THR A 133 -5.97 -5.44 14.14
CA THR A 133 -7.09 -6.36 13.94
C THR A 133 -6.56 -7.80 13.92
N SER A 134 -7.44 -8.78 13.74
CA SER A 134 -7.00 -10.15 13.53
C SER A 134 -6.58 -10.32 12.06
N ILE A 135 -5.45 -10.97 11.84
CA ILE A 135 -5.04 -11.35 10.48
C ILE A 135 -5.91 -12.53 10.01
N ASP A 136 -6.58 -12.36 8.89
CA ASP A 136 -7.39 -13.35 8.20
C ASP A 136 -7.33 -13.11 6.68
N GLU A 137 -6.67 -14.01 5.94
CA GLU A 137 -6.56 -13.96 4.47
C GLU A 137 -7.93 -13.98 3.77
N ARG A 138 -8.98 -14.41 4.48
CA ARG A 138 -10.37 -14.43 3.99
C ARG A 138 -11.22 -13.31 4.57
N ARG A 139 -10.62 -12.29 5.19
CA ARG A 139 -11.34 -11.16 5.80
C ARG A 139 -12.34 -10.54 4.84
N LEU A 140 -12.01 -10.35 3.56
CA LEU A 140 -12.98 -9.80 2.60
C LEU A 140 -14.13 -10.75 2.24
N ALA A 141 -13.98 -12.06 2.41
CA ALA A 141 -15.09 -13.01 2.24
C ALA A 141 -16.06 -12.98 3.43
N HIS A 142 -15.57 -12.57 4.61
CA HIS A 142 -16.31 -12.50 5.86
C HIS A 142 -15.93 -11.22 6.64
N PRO A 143 -16.26 -10.03 6.11
CA PRO A 143 -15.75 -8.78 6.66
C PRO A 143 -16.24 -8.56 8.08
N ASP A 144 -15.33 -8.16 8.96
CA ASP A 144 -15.69 -7.63 10.27
C ASP A 144 -16.39 -6.27 10.15
N ALA A 145 -16.89 -5.74 11.27
CA ALA A 145 -17.62 -4.47 11.27
C ALA A 145 -16.80 -3.28 10.73
N LEU A 146 -15.49 -3.27 10.97
CA LEU A 146 -14.61 -2.21 10.49
C LEU A 146 -14.40 -2.33 8.98
N ALA A 147 -14.06 -3.53 8.48
CA ALA A 147 -13.94 -3.80 7.05
C ALA A 147 -15.22 -3.47 6.30
N THR A 148 -16.38 -3.80 6.89
CA THR A 148 -17.70 -3.50 6.32
C THR A 148 -17.89 -2.00 6.15
N ALA A 149 -17.65 -1.22 7.20
CA ALA A 149 -17.77 0.25 7.15
C ALA A 149 -16.77 0.88 6.16
N GLN A 150 -15.55 0.35 6.08
CA GLN A 150 -14.53 0.81 5.13
C GLN A 150 -14.94 0.52 3.66
N LEU A 151 -15.51 -0.65 3.39
CA LEU A 151 -16.03 -0.99 2.05
C LEU A 151 -17.22 -0.09 1.66
N GLU A 152 -18.13 0.20 2.59
CA GLU A 152 -19.24 1.12 2.37
C GLU A 152 -18.74 2.56 2.11
N GLU A 153 -17.72 3.02 2.84
CA GLU A 153 -17.11 4.34 2.60
C GLU A 153 -16.39 4.40 1.25
N LEU A 154 -15.68 3.33 0.85
CA LEU A 154 -15.08 3.23 -0.48
C LEU A 154 -16.14 3.35 -1.57
N GLU A 155 -17.23 2.59 -1.47
CA GLU A 155 -18.33 2.65 -2.43
C GLU A 155 -18.93 4.06 -2.48
N ARG A 156 -19.17 4.68 -1.32
CA ARG A 156 -19.70 6.05 -1.22
C ARG A 156 -18.80 7.06 -1.94
N LEU A 157 -17.49 7.01 -1.71
CA LEU A 157 -16.52 7.90 -2.35
C LEU A 157 -16.48 7.70 -3.87
N VAL A 158 -16.42 6.44 -4.32
CA VAL A 158 -16.40 6.10 -5.75
C VAL A 158 -17.68 6.60 -6.43
N GLN A 159 -18.85 6.42 -5.82
CA GLN A 159 -20.09 6.94 -6.38
C GLN A 159 -20.17 8.46 -6.40
N ALA A 160 -19.68 9.13 -5.35
CA ALA A 160 -19.66 10.59 -5.26
C ALA A 160 -18.76 11.22 -6.34
N HIS A 161 -17.65 10.55 -6.68
CA HIS A 161 -16.62 11.06 -7.59
C HIS A 161 -16.60 10.37 -8.95
N ARG A 162 -17.59 9.54 -9.28
CA ARG A 162 -17.60 8.75 -10.54
C ARG A 162 -17.48 9.58 -11.83
N ASN A 163 -17.95 10.83 -11.80
CA ASN A 163 -17.85 11.79 -12.92
C ASN A 163 -16.74 12.84 -12.70
N GLY A 164 -16.02 12.77 -11.58
CA GLY A 164 -14.89 13.63 -11.24
C GLY A 164 -13.57 13.07 -11.76
N ARG A 165 -12.47 13.77 -11.49
CA ARG A 165 -11.12 13.31 -11.83
C ARG A 165 -10.64 12.35 -10.75
N VAL A 166 -10.39 11.09 -11.13
CA VAL A 166 -9.98 10.03 -10.20
C VAL A 166 -8.56 9.59 -10.55
N ALA A 167 -7.63 9.70 -9.61
CA ALA A 167 -6.30 9.14 -9.74
C ALA A 167 -6.21 7.82 -8.98
N ILE A 168 -5.70 6.78 -9.62
CA ILE A 168 -5.50 5.46 -9.01
C ILE A 168 -4.02 5.17 -8.98
N LEU A 169 -3.46 4.94 -7.79
CA LEU A 169 -2.07 4.58 -7.55
C LEU A 169 -1.99 3.10 -7.21
N GLU A 170 -1.35 2.30 -8.06
CA GLU A 170 -1.00 0.91 -7.74
C GLU A 170 0.49 0.85 -7.38
N LEU A 171 0.79 0.63 -6.10
CA LEU A 171 2.12 0.73 -5.51
C LEU A 171 2.65 -0.65 -5.10
N GLY A 172 3.56 -1.20 -5.90
CA GLY A 172 4.25 -2.44 -5.57
C GLY A 172 3.35 -3.67 -5.50
N VAL A 173 2.20 -3.67 -6.20
CA VAL A 173 1.22 -4.76 -6.17
C VAL A 173 1.63 -5.88 -7.13
N GLY A 174 2.07 -7.01 -6.57
CA GLY A 174 2.53 -8.16 -7.34
C GLY A 174 1.44 -8.76 -8.24
N LEU A 175 1.85 -9.41 -9.34
CA LEU A 175 0.96 -10.01 -10.34
C LEU A 175 -0.01 -11.06 -9.77
N ARG A 176 0.34 -11.70 -8.65
CA ARG A 176 -0.47 -12.71 -7.97
C ARG A 176 -1.49 -12.12 -6.98
N ASN A 177 -1.39 -10.83 -6.65
CA ASN A 177 -2.36 -10.17 -5.79
C ASN A 177 -3.59 -9.76 -6.63
N GLY A 178 -4.42 -10.75 -6.95
CA GLY A 178 -5.62 -10.55 -7.75
C GLY A 178 -6.68 -9.70 -7.06
N ILE A 179 -6.72 -9.69 -5.72
CA ILE A 179 -7.73 -8.96 -4.94
C ILE A 179 -7.56 -7.46 -5.14
N ILE A 180 -6.39 -6.90 -4.81
CA ILE A 180 -6.15 -5.45 -4.93
C ILE A 180 -6.28 -5.02 -6.39
N LYS A 181 -5.65 -5.75 -7.31
CA LYS A 181 -5.71 -5.46 -8.75
C LYS A 181 -7.15 -5.42 -9.28
N HIS A 182 -7.98 -6.38 -8.88
CA HIS A 182 -9.37 -6.42 -9.29
C HIS A 182 -10.18 -5.24 -8.74
N MET A 183 -10.02 -4.92 -7.44
CA MET A 183 -10.72 -3.78 -6.83
C MET A 183 -10.34 -2.46 -7.51
N LEU A 184 -9.04 -2.21 -7.73
CA LEU A 184 -8.59 -1.00 -8.41
C LEU A 184 -9.12 -0.92 -9.85
N ALA A 185 -9.07 -2.02 -10.60
CA ALA A 185 -9.58 -2.08 -11.96
C ALA A 185 -11.10 -1.85 -12.03
N GLN A 186 -11.87 -2.39 -11.09
CA GLN A 186 -13.31 -2.14 -10.99
C GLN A 186 -13.62 -0.66 -10.77
N ILE A 187 -12.88 0.00 -9.86
CA ILE A 187 -13.05 1.43 -9.62
C ILE A 187 -12.72 2.23 -10.88
N ALA A 188 -11.61 1.91 -11.53
CA ALA A 188 -11.19 2.56 -12.78
C ALA A 188 -12.25 2.44 -13.89
N ASN A 189 -12.91 1.28 -14.01
CA ASN A 189 -13.94 1.04 -15.02
C ASN A 189 -15.29 1.71 -14.72
N VAL A 190 -15.53 2.13 -13.47
CA VAL A 190 -16.75 2.86 -13.07
C VAL A 190 -16.58 4.37 -13.14
N CYS A 191 -15.35 4.88 -13.05
CA CYS A 191 -15.06 6.31 -13.06
C CYS A 191 -14.80 6.83 -14.48
N GLU A 192 -15.54 7.85 -14.91
CA GLU A 192 -15.50 8.38 -16.28
C GLU A 192 -14.14 9.03 -16.63
N HIS A 193 -13.47 9.63 -15.65
CA HIS A 193 -12.20 10.32 -15.82
C HIS A 193 -11.12 9.75 -14.88
N ALA A 194 -10.89 8.45 -14.99
CA ALA A 194 -9.83 7.76 -14.27
C ALA A 194 -8.47 7.85 -14.98
N THR A 195 -7.43 8.13 -14.19
CA THR A 195 -6.03 7.93 -14.58
C THR A 195 -5.40 6.88 -13.65
N TYR A 196 -4.99 5.74 -14.20
CA TYR A 196 -4.39 4.64 -13.47
C TYR A 196 -2.87 4.67 -13.60
N ILE A 197 -2.17 4.73 -12.47
CA ILE A 197 -0.72 4.90 -12.42
C ILE A 197 -0.13 3.71 -11.67
N VAL A 198 0.66 2.90 -12.38
CA VAL A 198 1.27 1.69 -11.85
C VAL A 198 2.73 1.95 -11.56
N PHE A 199 3.14 1.69 -10.32
CA PHE A 199 4.52 1.65 -9.89
C PHE A 199 4.86 0.22 -9.47
N ASN A 200 5.77 -0.43 -10.21
CA ASN A 200 6.21 -1.76 -9.83
C ASN A 200 7.61 -2.05 -10.39
N TYR A 201 8.46 -2.69 -9.60
CA TYR A 201 9.83 -2.99 -9.98
C TYR A 201 9.87 -4.21 -10.90
N SER A 202 10.25 -4.02 -12.17
CA SER A 202 10.36 -5.07 -13.20
C SER A 202 9.04 -5.80 -13.54
N GLN A 203 7.89 -5.29 -13.08
CA GLN A 203 6.58 -5.94 -13.23
C GLN A 203 5.44 -4.94 -13.49
N ALA A 204 5.74 -3.71 -13.91
CA ALA A 204 4.70 -2.73 -14.23
C ALA A 204 3.90 -3.20 -15.47
N MET A 205 2.63 -3.55 -15.27
CA MET A 205 1.73 -3.98 -16.34
C MET A 205 0.46 -3.14 -16.35
N ALA A 206 -0.14 -2.99 -17.53
CA ALA A 206 -1.43 -2.35 -17.67
C ALA A 206 -2.50 -3.09 -16.83
N PRO A 207 -3.39 -2.35 -16.15
CA PRO A 207 -4.51 -2.95 -15.43
C PRO A 207 -5.56 -3.50 -16.40
N ASP A 208 -6.46 -4.32 -15.90
CA ASP A 208 -7.67 -4.74 -16.62
C ASP A 208 -8.75 -3.64 -16.58
N ALA A 209 -8.39 -2.46 -17.07
CA ALA A 209 -9.25 -1.27 -17.05
C ALA A 209 -9.11 -0.45 -18.33
N SER A 210 -10.23 0.11 -18.79
CA SER A 210 -10.25 0.98 -19.97
C SER A 210 -10.16 2.45 -19.54
N CYS A 211 -8.96 2.90 -19.18
CA CYS A 211 -8.70 4.27 -18.75
C CYS A 211 -7.29 4.73 -19.14
N GLU A 212 -6.98 6.03 -18.94
CA GLU A 212 -5.61 6.50 -19.13
C GLU A 212 -4.67 5.77 -18.18
N THR A 213 -3.62 5.14 -18.70
CA THR A 213 -2.67 4.37 -17.90
C THR A 213 -1.26 4.93 -18.03
N ILE A 214 -0.55 5.06 -16.91
CA ILE A 214 0.86 5.42 -16.85
C ILE A 214 1.62 4.31 -16.11
N LEU A 215 2.61 3.70 -16.79
CA LEU A 215 3.45 2.65 -16.22
C LEU A 215 4.82 3.21 -15.85
N VAL A 216 5.18 3.03 -14.58
CA VAL A 216 6.48 3.33 -14.00
C VAL A 216 7.14 2.02 -13.59
N ASP A 217 8.01 1.54 -14.47
CA ASP A 217 8.84 0.37 -14.22
C ASP A 217 10.15 0.81 -13.55
N GLY A 218 10.38 0.35 -12.33
CA GLY A 218 11.58 0.66 -11.55
C GLY A 218 11.31 0.93 -10.08
N ASP A 219 12.31 1.48 -9.40
CA ASP A 219 12.22 1.86 -7.99
C ASP A 219 11.26 3.05 -7.80
N MET A 220 10.36 2.92 -6.84
CA MET A 220 9.31 3.90 -6.58
C MET A 220 9.82 5.13 -5.83
N ALA A 221 10.80 4.97 -4.93
CA ALA A 221 11.35 6.07 -4.16
C ALA A 221 11.91 7.20 -5.06
N PRO A 222 12.83 6.95 -6.01
CA PRO A 222 13.32 8.00 -6.89
C PRO A 222 12.24 8.54 -7.85
N ALA A 223 11.23 7.72 -8.18
CA ALA A 223 10.12 8.17 -9.03
C ALA A 223 9.25 9.22 -8.30
N PHE A 224 8.95 9.01 -7.03
CA PHE A 224 8.21 9.97 -6.20
C PHE A 224 9.01 11.25 -5.95
N GLU A 225 10.33 11.17 -5.77
CA GLU A 225 11.20 12.34 -5.69
C GLU A 225 11.14 13.18 -6.97
N GLU A 226 11.21 12.54 -8.15
CA GLU A 226 11.10 13.21 -9.45
C GLU A 226 9.73 13.90 -9.62
N ILE A 227 8.63 13.23 -9.23
CA ILE A 227 7.28 13.79 -9.27
C ILE A 227 7.15 15.02 -8.37
N ALA A 228 7.72 14.95 -7.15
CA ALA A 228 7.69 16.06 -6.21
C ALA A 228 8.47 17.28 -6.72
N GLN A 229 9.59 17.06 -7.43
CA GLN A 229 10.39 18.12 -8.03
C GLN A 229 9.71 18.78 -9.23
N CYS A 230 8.94 18.03 -10.03
CA CYS A 230 8.22 18.57 -11.18
C CYS A 230 6.98 19.42 -10.84
N ARG A 231 6.61 19.52 -9.55
CA ARG A 231 5.52 20.39 -9.06
C ARG A 231 6.00 21.79 -8.63
N LEU A 232 7.31 22.05 -8.66
CA LEU A 232 7.92 23.38 -8.49
C LEU A 232 8.12 24.05 -9.86
#